data_AF-A0A820NES3-F1
#
_entry.id   AF-A0A820NES3-F1
#
_cell.length_a   1.000
_cell.length_b   1.000
_cell.length_c   1.000
_cell.angle_alpha   90.00
_cell.angle_beta   90.00
_cell.angle_gamma   90.00
#
_symmetry.space_group_name_H-M   'P 1'
#
loop_
_entity.id
_entity.type
_entity.pdbx_description
1 polymer ?
#
loop_
_entity_poly.entity_id
_entity_poly.type
_entity_poly.pdbx_seq_one_letter_code
_entity_poly.pdbx_strand_id
1 'polypeptide(L)'
;SLFQVAESVGDLAGRLKVPDVPKHDSCSALIKILPNNSDIFVSHADWSNFRTMLKVIKRYSMPLKRTPMAGSTLIPGADTIFSSYPGTLHSVDDFYMTRPGNMTIIETTISNNNDDLTHNIIPISVPEWMRVVIANRLSDSGQDWVNNFFLFNDGTYNNEWMIVDFKQFTPGQSPRKG
;
A
#
# COMPACT_ATOMS: atom_id res chain seq x y z
N SER A 1 -10.88 -0.45 15.96
CA SER A 1 -9.62 0.00 16.58
C SER A 1 -9.09 1.16 15.74
N LEU A 2 -8.85 2.33 16.34
CA LEU A 2 -8.54 3.56 15.59
C LEU A 2 -7.19 3.49 14.85
N PHE A 3 -6.25 2.66 15.35
CA PHE A 3 -4.90 2.51 14.80
C PHE A 3 -4.84 2.11 13.31
N GLN A 4 -5.89 1.55 12.72
CA GLN A 4 -5.86 1.16 11.29
C GLN A 4 -6.15 2.33 10.34
N VAL A 5 -6.80 3.39 10.83
CA VAL A 5 -7.34 4.48 10.01
C VAL A 5 -6.66 5.82 10.31
N ALA A 6 -5.49 5.81 10.96
CA ALA A 6 -4.76 7.02 11.36
C ALA A 6 -4.54 7.98 10.18
N GLU A 7 -4.03 7.46 9.07
CA GLU A 7 -3.78 8.25 7.86
C GLU A 7 -5.04 8.55 7.04
N SER A 8 -6.16 7.90 7.34
CA SER A 8 -7.47 8.33 6.81
C SER A 8 -8.01 9.57 7.55
N VAL A 9 -7.53 9.87 8.77
CA VAL A 9 -8.15 10.91 9.63
C VAL A 9 -8.04 12.30 9.01
N GLY A 10 -6.94 12.67 8.36
CA GLY A 10 -6.78 13.99 7.73
C GLY A 10 -7.84 14.28 6.65
N ASP A 11 -8.04 13.36 5.71
CA ASP A 11 -9.06 13.50 4.66
C ASP A 11 -10.49 13.45 5.24
N LEU A 12 -10.74 12.54 6.21
CA LEU A 12 -12.02 12.45 6.90
C LEU A 12 -12.36 13.71 7.70
N ALA A 13 -11.36 14.34 8.33
CA ALA A 13 -11.53 15.59 9.07
C ALA A 13 -11.92 16.74 8.11
N GLY A 14 -11.27 16.83 6.95
CA GLY A 14 -11.66 17.75 5.89
C GLY A 14 -13.11 17.53 5.45
N ARG A 15 -13.51 16.28 5.19
CA ARG A 15 -14.88 15.90 4.82
C ARG A 15 -15.93 16.24 5.88
N LEU A 16 -15.59 16.02 7.14
CA LEU A 16 -16.49 16.20 8.29
C LEU A 16 -16.41 17.61 8.89
N LYS A 17 -15.56 18.48 8.33
CA LYS A 17 -15.30 19.85 8.79
C LYS A 17 -14.86 19.91 10.26
N VAL A 18 -14.02 18.95 10.67
CA VAL A 18 -13.40 18.93 11.99
C VAL A 18 -12.20 19.90 11.96
N PRO A 19 -12.16 20.93 12.81
CA PRO A 19 -11.05 21.89 12.84
C PRO A 19 -9.78 21.28 13.43
N ASP A 20 -8.65 21.95 13.19
CA ASP A 20 -7.35 21.71 13.83
C ASP A 20 -6.76 20.29 13.68
N VAL A 21 -7.22 19.51 12.70
CA VAL A 21 -6.58 18.26 12.27
C VAL A 21 -5.54 18.57 11.18
N PRO A 22 -4.25 18.22 11.37
CA PRO A 22 -3.25 18.36 10.32
C PRO A 22 -3.61 17.56 9.06
N LYS A 23 -3.35 18.13 7.88
CA LYS A 23 -3.23 17.31 6.66
C LYS A 23 -1.93 16.51 6.72
N HIS A 24 -1.90 15.38 6.02
CA HIS A 24 -0.86 14.36 6.09
C HIS A 24 0.56 14.89 5.88
N ASP A 25 1.50 14.31 6.61
CA ASP A 25 2.91 14.31 6.24
C ASP A 25 3.08 13.46 4.95
N SER A 26 4.21 13.59 4.25
CA SER A 26 4.45 12.91 2.96
C SER A 26 5.80 12.21 2.97
N CYS A 27 5.88 11.03 2.35
CA CYS A 27 7.05 10.16 2.40
C CYS A 27 8.01 10.37 1.21
N SER A 28 9.14 9.65 1.20
CA SER A 28 10.10 9.68 0.08
C SER A 28 10.40 8.28 -0.43
N ALA A 29 10.21 8.06 -1.74
CA ALA A 29 10.45 6.80 -2.42
C ALA A 29 11.54 6.92 -3.50
N LEU A 30 12.23 5.80 -3.77
CA LEU A 30 13.13 5.67 -4.92
C LEU A 30 13.14 4.24 -5.45
N ILE A 31 12.92 4.10 -6.76
CA ILE A 31 13.15 2.87 -7.51
C ILE A 31 14.32 3.12 -8.46
N LYS A 32 15.37 2.30 -8.36
CA LYS A 32 16.62 2.49 -9.09
C LYS A 32 17.12 1.21 -9.74
N ILE A 33 17.02 1.14 -11.07
CA ILE A 33 17.73 0.15 -11.88
C ILE A 33 19.21 0.58 -12.00
N LEU A 34 20.12 -0.37 -11.76
CA LEU A 34 21.56 -0.18 -11.88
C LEU A 34 22.05 -0.17 -13.35
N PRO A 35 23.26 0.35 -13.63
CA PRO A 35 23.87 0.24 -14.94
C PRO A 35 23.87 -1.19 -15.48
N ASN A 36 23.69 -1.34 -16.80
CA ASN A 36 23.56 -2.64 -17.49
C ASN A 36 22.43 -3.54 -16.94
N ASN A 37 21.45 -2.97 -16.24
CA ASN A 37 20.34 -3.68 -15.58
C ASN A 37 20.83 -4.81 -14.66
N SER A 38 21.96 -4.60 -13.97
CA SER A 38 22.56 -5.64 -13.12
C SER A 38 21.72 -5.95 -11.88
N ASP A 39 20.98 -4.96 -11.38
CA ASP A 39 20.06 -5.10 -10.23
C ASP A 39 19.00 -3.98 -10.27
N ILE A 40 17.96 -4.11 -9.43
CA ILE A 40 16.95 -3.09 -9.17
C ILE A 40 16.73 -2.92 -7.66
N PHE A 41 17.01 -1.72 -7.17
CA PHE A 41 16.71 -1.33 -5.79
C PHE A 41 15.37 -0.63 -5.67
N VAL A 42 14.66 -0.91 -4.58
CA VAL A 42 13.43 -0.24 -4.17
C VAL A 42 13.61 0.19 -2.72
N SER A 43 13.44 1.48 -2.44
CA SER A 43 13.62 2.06 -1.11
C SER A 43 12.54 3.07 -0.80
N HIS A 44 12.16 3.13 0.48
CA HIS A 44 11.14 4.02 1.01
C HIS A 44 11.62 4.62 2.33
N ALA A 45 11.25 5.87 2.60
CA ALA A 45 11.53 6.60 3.83
C ALA A 45 10.27 7.35 4.28
N ASP A 46 9.61 6.80 5.29
CA ASP A 46 8.47 7.41 6.00
C ASP A 46 8.86 8.73 6.67
N TRP A 47 8.00 9.74 6.55
CA TRP A 47 8.09 10.98 7.32
C TRP A 47 6.87 11.04 8.24
N SER A 48 7.07 10.77 9.52
CA SER A 48 6.01 10.86 10.52
C SER A 48 6.51 11.46 11.83
N ASN A 49 5.58 11.92 12.67
CA ASN A 49 5.89 12.53 13.97
C ASN A 49 6.75 11.58 14.83
N PHE A 50 7.84 12.05 15.46
CA PHE A 50 8.74 11.22 16.28
C PHE A 50 8.06 10.36 17.37
N ARG A 51 6.84 10.69 17.80
CA ARG A 51 6.02 9.85 18.69
C ARG A 51 5.61 8.49 18.09
N THR A 52 5.62 8.35 16.77
CA THR A 52 5.30 7.10 16.05
C THR A 52 6.47 6.11 16.01
N MET A 53 7.71 6.53 16.32
CA MET A 53 8.95 5.75 16.09
C MET A 53 9.07 4.41 16.85
N LEU A 54 8.05 3.97 17.59
CA LEU A 54 7.93 2.59 18.04
C LEU A 54 7.58 1.67 16.85
N LYS A 55 8.59 1.33 16.05
CA LYS A 55 8.47 0.52 14.82
C LYS A 55 8.56 -0.98 15.10
N VAL A 56 7.89 -1.78 14.25
CA VAL A 56 7.93 -3.25 14.24
C VAL A 56 7.88 -3.72 12.78
N ILE A 57 8.91 -4.43 12.31
CA ILE A 57 8.82 -5.17 11.03
C ILE A 57 7.97 -6.43 11.26
N LYS A 58 6.97 -6.64 10.40
CA LYS A 58 6.03 -7.76 10.49
C LYS A 58 6.18 -8.69 9.29
N ARG A 59 5.89 -9.98 9.53
CA ARG A 59 5.73 -10.99 8.49
C ARG A 59 4.45 -11.77 8.76
N TYR A 60 3.54 -11.77 7.79
CA TYR A 60 2.32 -12.56 7.82
C TYR A 60 2.38 -13.64 6.75
N SER A 61 2.66 -14.87 7.19
CA SER A 61 2.56 -16.09 6.37
C SER A 61 1.23 -16.78 6.69
N MET A 62 0.27 -16.66 5.78
CA MET A 62 -1.11 -17.13 5.93
C MET A 62 -1.53 -17.94 4.69
N PRO A 63 -1.83 -19.25 4.81
CA PRO A 63 -2.20 -20.11 3.67
C PRO A 63 -3.67 -19.90 3.26
N LEU A 64 -4.05 -18.66 2.96
CA LEU A 64 -5.40 -18.29 2.54
C LEU A 64 -5.64 -18.67 1.08
N LYS A 65 -6.90 -18.96 0.74
CA LYS A 65 -7.33 -19.26 -0.64
C LYS A 65 -8.00 -18.04 -1.27
N ARG A 66 -7.95 -17.93 -2.60
CA ARG A 66 -8.59 -16.83 -3.35
C ARG A 66 -10.12 -16.81 -3.17
N THR A 67 -10.73 -17.98 -3.01
CA THR A 67 -12.18 -18.16 -2.82
C THR A 67 -12.45 -19.32 -1.85
N PRO A 68 -13.65 -19.40 -1.22
CA PRO A 68 -14.01 -20.52 -0.35
C PRO A 68 -14.32 -21.83 -1.10
N MET A 69 -14.27 -21.84 -2.43
CA MET A 69 -14.67 -23.00 -3.25
C MET A 69 -13.65 -24.15 -3.19
N ALA A 70 -14.15 -25.38 -3.36
CA ALA A 70 -13.30 -26.53 -3.61
C ALA A 70 -12.44 -26.31 -4.86
N GLY A 71 -11.16 -26.70 -4.81
CA GLY A 71 -10.19 -26.44 -5.89
C GLY A 71 -9.59 -25.03 -5.92
N SER A 72 -10.01 -24.10 -5.05
CA SER A 72 -9.44 -22.74 -5.02
C SER A 72 -7.95 -22.72 -4.66
N THR A 73 -7.19 -21.89 -5.39
CA THR A 73 -5.74 -21.73 -5.24
C THR A 73 -5.38 -20.83 -4.06
N LEU A 74 -4.12 -20.93 -3.60
CA LEU A 74 -3.55 -20.00 -2.63
C LEU A 74 -3.54 -18.57 -3.18
N ILE A 75 -3.64 -17.59 -2.28
CA ILE A 75 -3.48 -16.18 -2.64
C ILE A 75 -2.02 -15.87 -3.04
N PRO A 76 -1.77 -15.02 -4.06
CA PRO A 76 -0.40 -14.64 -4.46
C PRO A 76 0.43 -13.96 -3.37
N GLY A 77 -0.19 -13.23 -2.44
CA GLY A 77 0.47 -12.60 -1.29
C GLY A 77 0.36 -13.41 0.00
N ALA A 78 0.44 -14.75 -0.08
CA ALA A 78 0.32 -15.65 1.06
C ALA A 78 1.38 -15.41 2.16
N ASP A 79 2.54 -14.87 1.81
CA ASP A 79 3.60 -14.46 2.74
C ASP A 79 3.99 -13.01 2.44
N THR A 80 3.62 -12.08 3.33
CA THR A 80 3.86 -10.63 3.17
C THR A 80 4.72 -10.11 4.31
N ILE A 81 5.81 -9.40 4.00
CA ILE A 81 6.73 -8.74 4.95
C ILE A 81 6.60 -7.23 4.77
N PHE A 82 6.51 -6.48 5.87
CA PHE A 82 6.30 -5.03 5.82
C PHE A 82 6.80 -4.29 7.07
N SER A 83 7.19 -3.03 6.92
CA SER A 83 7.42 -2.09 8.03
C SER A 83 6.09 -1.74 8.69
N SER A 84 6.07 -1.51 10.00
CA SER A 84 4.80 -1.34 10.71
C SER A 84 5.00 -0.84 12.15
N TYR A 85 3.92 -0.86 12.94
CA TYR A 85 3.83 -0.32 14.30
C TYR A 85 3.04 -1.28 15.22
N PRO A 86 3.18 -1.24 16.56
CA PRO A 86 2.33 -2.02 17.45
C PRO A 86 0.84 -1.71 17.25
N GLY A 87 -0.01 -2.75 17.22
CA GLY A 87 -1.46 -2.60 17.11
C GLY A 87 -2.01 -2.31 15.70
N THR A 88 -1.20 -1.91 14.72
CA THR A 88 -1.60 -1.87 13.30
C THR A 88 -1.60 -3.28 12.69
N LEU A 89 -2.36 -3.50 11.61
CA LEU A 89 -2.45 -4.78 10.89
C LEU A 89 -1.89 -4.68 9.46
N HIS A 90 -1.47 -3.48 9.07
CA HIS A 90 -0.91 -3.11 7.77
C HIS A 90 0.33 -2.23 8.00
N SER A 91 1.09 -1.90 6.95
CA SER A 91 2.11 -0.87 7.07
C SER A 91 1.40 0.49 7.15
N VAL A 92 2.04 1.47 7.77
CA VAL A 92 1.55 2.86 7.73
C VAL A 92 2.66 3.72 7.11
N ASP A 93 3.68 3.08 6.53
CA ASP A 93 4.92 3.72 6.10
C ASP A 93 4.81 4.36 4.70
N ASP A 94 4.38 3.68 3.61
CA ASP A 94 4.12 2.24 3.42
C ASP A 94 5.30 1.49 2.74
N PHE A 95 5.55 0.23 3.15
CA PHE A 95 6.47 -0.67 2.44
C PHE A 95 6.12 -2.16 2.63
N TYR A 96 5.85 -2.86 1.52
CA TYR A 96 5.50 -4.29 1.50
C TYR A 96 6.35 -5.09 0.51
N MET A 97 6.70 -6.32 0.88
CA MET A 97 7.23 -7.37 -0.01
C MET A 97 6.30 -8.58 0.03
N THR A 98 5.83 -9.05 -1.12
CA THR A 98 4.84 -10.15 -1.23
C THR A 98 5.44 -11.42 -1.86
N ARG A 99 5.04 -12.59 -1.37
CA ARG A 99 5.44 -13.91 -1.86
C ARG A 99 4.24 -14.88 -1.84
N PRO A 100 4.11 -15.82 -2.79
CA PRO A 100 4.95 -16.03 -3.97
C PRO A 100 4.88 -14.96 -5.07
N GLY A 101 3.98 -13.97 -4.99
CA GLY A 101 3.77 -12.94 -6.01
C GLY A 101 5.02 -12.15 -6.43
N ASN A 102 6.05 -12.08 -5.57
CA ASN A 102 7.37 -11.51 -5.89
C ASN A 102 7.28 -10.03 -6.33
N MET A 103 6.50 -9.25 -5.58
CA MET A 103 6.34 -7.81 -5.81
C MET A 103 6.76 -7.02 -4.57
N THR A 104 7.29 -5.81 -4.78
CA THR A 104 7.39 -4.79 -3.73
C THR A 104 6.38 -3.68 -4.03
N ILE A 105 5.68 -3.24 -2.98
CA ILE A 105 4.67 -2.19 -3.05
C ILE A 105 5.04 -1.13 -2.03
N ILE A 106 5.13 0.12 -2.50
CA ILE A 106 5.40 1.32 -1.70
C ILE A 106 4.48 2.44 -2.18
N GLU A 107 4.29 3.49 -1.39
CA GLU A 107 3.68 4.72 -1.88
C GLU A 107 4.41 5.97 -1.39
N THR A 108 3.89 7.13 -1.78
CA THR A 108 4.08 8.40 -1.06
C THR A 108 2.77 9.18 -1.07
N THR A 109 2.37 9.71 0.08
CA THR A 109 1.09 10.42 0.24
C THR A 109 1.04 11.71 -0.56
N ILE A 110 -0.06 11.91 -1.31
CA ILE A 110 -0.34 13.09 -2.13
C ILE A 110 -1.51 13.90 -1.55
N SER A 111 -1.34 15.20 -1.38
CA SER A 111 -2.38 16.04 -0.78
C SER A 111 -3.55 16.28 -1.73
N ASN A 112 -4.78 15.94 -1.32
CA ASN A 112 -5.97 16.52 -1.92
C ASN A 112 -6.21 17.95 -1.39
N ASN A 113 -6.04 18.95 -2.25
CA ASN A 113 -6.32 20.35 -1.97
C ASN A 113 -7.51 20.90 -2.77
N ASN A 114 -8.30 20.04 -3.39
CA ASN A 114 -9.56 20.40 -4.02
C ASN A 114 -10.74 20.01 -3.11
N ASP A 115 -11.24 20.98 -2.35
CA ASP A 115 -12.36 20.78 -1.42
C ASP A 115 -13.64 20.33 -2.12
N ASP A 116 -13.83 20.67 -3.41
CA ASP A 116 -14.97 20.20 -4.21
C ASP A 116 -14.95 18.67 -4.37
N LEU A 117 -13.80 18.00 -4.27
CA LEU A 117 -13.73 16.53 -4.35
C LEU A 117 -14.15 15.83 -3.06
N THR A 118 -14.20 16.53 -1.92
CA THR A 118 -14.49 15.90 -0.62
C THR A 118 -15.85 15.21 -0.60
N HIS A 119 -16.85 15.68 -1.36
CA HIS A 119 -18.18 15.04 -1.37
C HIS A 119 -18.17 13.57 -1.84
N ASN A 120 -17.12 13.11 -2.52
CA ASN A 120 -16.93 11.71 -2.91
C ASN A 120 -16.54 10.80 -1.73
N ILE A 121 -16.05 11.36 -0.62
CA ILE A 121 -15.78 10.64 0.62
C ILE A 121 -17.15 10.32 1.26
N ILE A 122 -17.61 9.09 1.05
CA ILE A 122 -18.91 8.56 1.50
C ILE A 122 -18.76 7.26 2.31
N PRO A 123 -19.72 6.93 3.21
CA PRO A 123 -19.63 5.72 4.05
C PRO A 123 -19.78 4.39 3.30
N ILE A 124 -20.25 4.41 2.05
CA ILE A 124 -20.43 3.20 1.21
C ILE A 124 -19.18 3.04 0.34
N SER A 125 -18.07 2.72 1.01
CA SER A 125 -16.73 2.59 0.44
C SER A 125 -15.92 1.58 1.27
N VAL A 126 -14.69 1.28 0.85
CA VAL A 126 -13.76 0.43 1.61
C VAL A 126 -12.56 1.29 2.02
N PRO A 127 -12.26 1.43 3.32
CA PRO A 127 -11.12 2.19 3.80
C PRO A 127 -9.82 1.75 3.14
N GLU A 128 -8.96 2.70 2.79
CA GLU A 128 -7.66 2.49 2.14
C GLU A 128 -6.92 1.26 2.71
N TRP A 129 -6.72 1.21 4.03
CA TRP A 129 -5.93 0.14 4.67
C TRP A 129 -6.45 -1.28 4.40
N MET A 130 -7.76 -1.42 4.15
CA MET A 130 -8.35 -2.70 3.74
C MET A 130 -8.08 -2.97 2.25
N ARG A 131 -8.15 -1.94 1.40
CA ARG A 131 -7.88 -2.03 -0.05
C ARG A 131 -6.41 -2.43 -0.31
N VAL A 132 -5.43 -1.82 0.36
CA VAL A 132 -4.00 -2.24 0.25
C VAL A 132 -3.79 -3.68 0.72
N VAL A 133 -4.39 -4.08 1.85
CA VAL A 133 -4.28 -5.47 2.36
C VAL A 133 -4.92 -6.48 1.39
N ILE A 134 -6.04 -6.14 0.75
CA ILE A 134 -6.70 -6.98 -0.26
C ILE A 134 -5.85 -7.07 -1.53
N ALA A 135 -5.36 -5.93 -2.04
CA ALA A 135 -4.54 -5.85 -3.25
C ALA A 135 -3.22 -6.61 -3.09
N ASN A 136 -2.51 -6.42 -1.97
CA ASN A 136 -1.27 -7.14 -1.64
C ASN A 136 -1.49 -8.67 -1.55
N ARG A 137 -2.67 -9.11 -1.10
CA ARG A 137 -3.00 -10.54 -1.01
C ARG A 137 -3.36 -11.17 -2.35
N LEU A 138 -4.22 -10.53 -3.15
CA LEU A 138 -4.88 -11.17 -4.30
C LEU A 138 -4.15 -11.02 -5.65
N SER A 139 -3.18 -10.13 -5.74
CA SER A 139 -2.60 -9.68 -7.03
C SER A 139 -1.32 -10.42 -7.37
N ASP A 140 -1.19 -10.87 -8.62
CA ASP A 140 0.02 -11.52 -9.15
C ASP A 140 0.67 -10.71 -10.28
N SER A 141 0.32 -9.44 -10.42
CA SER A 141 0.96 -8.48 -11.33
C SER A 141 0.70 -7.06 -10.84
N GLY A 142 1.47 -6.08 -11.35
CA GLY A 142 1.22 -4.66 -11.07
C GLY A 142 -0.17 -4.22 -11.50
N GLN A 143 -0.61 -4.66 -12.68
CA GLN A 143 -1.96 -4.35 -13.19
C GLN A 143 -3.07 -4.99 -12.34
N ASP A 144 -2.92 -6.23 -11.87
CA ASP A 144 -3.89 -6.84 -10.95
C ASP A 144 -3.97 -6.06 -9.64
N TRP A 145 -2.83 -5.55 -9.16
CA TRP A 145 -2.78 -4.75 -7.93
C TRP A 145 -3.59 -3.48 -8.07
N VAL A 146 -3.38 -2.71 -9.15
CA VAL A 146 -4.17 -1.51 -9.45
C VAL A 146 -5.65 -1.85 -9.58
N ASN A 147 -5.99 -2.93 -10.30
CA ASN A 147 -7.38 -3.36 -10.50
C ASN A 147 -8.08 -3.73 -9.18
N ASN A 148 -7.38 -4.38 -8.24
CA ASN A 148 -7.93 -4.74 -6.93
C ASN A 148 -8.01 -3.53 -5.98
N PHE A 149 -7.01 -2.64 -5.99
CA PHE A 149 -6.93 -1.49 -5.09
C PHE A 149 -7.96 -0.40 -5.40
N PHE A 150 -8.31 -0.22 -6.68
CA PHE A 150 -9.25 0.80 -7.15
C PHE A 150 -10.72 0.50 -6.79
N LEU A 151 -11.04 -0.75 -6.43
CA LEU A 151 -12.40 -1.14 -6.05
C LEU A 151 -12.82 -0.45 -4.74
N PHE A 152 -14.00 0.19 -4.79
CA PHE A 152 -14.62 0.87 -3.64
C PHE A 152 -13.74 1.95 -2.98
N ASN A 153 -12.96 2.69 -3.78
CA ASN A 153 -12.17 3.83 -3.32
C ASN A 153 -13.00 4.76 -2.41
N ASP A 154 -12.45 5.06 -1.23
CA ASP A 154 -13.04 5.89 -0.17
C ASP A 154 -12.58 7.35 -0.23
N GLY A 155 -11.56 7.68 -1.04
CA GLY A 155 -11.01 9.02 -1.17
C GLY A 155 -10.24 9.51 0.07
N THR A 156 -9.78 8.59 0.92
CA THR A 156 -8.95 8.87 2.10
C THR A 156 -7.59 8.18 1.96
N TYR A 157 -6.56 8.76 2.60
CA TYR A 157 -5.15 8.39 2.45
C TYR A 157 -4.77 8.28 0.96
N ASN A 158 -4.87 9.44 0.31
CA ASN A 158 -4.67 9.58 -1.13
C ASN A 158 -3.17 9.51 -1.45
N ASN A 159 -2.72 8.43 -2.09
CA ASN A 159 -1.29 8.14 -2.24
C ASN A 159 -0.89 7.83 -3.69
N GLU A 160 0.36 8.14 -4.07
CA GLU A 160 0.99 7.66 -5.31
C GLU A 160 1.59 6.27 -5.09
N TRP A 161 0.89 5.23 -5.56
CA TRP A 161 1.33 3.83 -5.40
C TRP A 161 2.29 3.39 -6.49
N MET A 162 3.42 2.81 -6.07
CA MET A 162 4.43 2.21 -6.94
C MET A 162 4.51 0.70 -6.69
N ILE A 163 4.25 -0.08 -7.74
CA ILE A 163 4.24 -1.54 -7.69
C ILE A 163 5.37 -2.07 -8.58
N VAL A 164 6.35 -2.73 -7.97
CA VAL A 164 7.50 -3.33 -8.65
C VAL A 164 7.31 -4.84 -8.72
N ASP A 165 6.89 -5.35 -9.88
CA ASP A 165 6.83 -6.79 -10.15
C ASP A 165 8.22 -7.31 -10.55
N PHE A 166 8.94 -7.92 -9.60
CA PHE A 166 10.27 -8.48 -9.85
C PHE A 166 10.22 -9.67 -10.82
N LYS A 167 9.04 -10.25 -11.11
CA LYS A 167 8.90 -11.23 -12.19
C LYS A 167 9.17 -10.61 -13.57
N GLN A 168 9.12 -9.28 -13.73
CA GLN A 168 9.46 -8.60 -14.99
C GLN A 168 10.93 -8.19 -15.11
N PHE A 169 11.73 -8.41 -14.07
CA PHE A 169 13.15 -8.09 -14.03
C PHE A 169 14.00 -9.35 -14.08
N THR A 170 14.93 -9.41 -15.04
CA THR A 170 15.99 -10.42 -15.09
C THR A 170 17.33 -9.67 -15.13
N PRO A 171 18.27 -9.92 -14.19
CA PRO A 171 19.58 -9.29 -14.20
C PRO A 171 20.29 -9.40 -15.55
N GLY A 172 20.80 -8.28 -16.06
CA GLY A 172 21.47 -8.17 -17.36
C GLY A 172 20.54 -8.11 -18.57
N GLN A 173 19.22 -8.08 -18.39
CA GLN A 173 18.23 -7.93 -19.47
C GLN A 173 17.44 -6.62 -19.31
N SER A 174 16.86 -6.11 -20.39
CA SER A 174 15.89 -5.01 -20.30
C SER A 174 14.63 -5.47 -19.54
N PRO A 175 14.08 -4.67 -18.61
CA PRO A 175 12.82 -4.98 -17.95
C PRO A 175 11.71 -5.23 -18.96
N ARG A 176 10.84 -6.21 -18.65
CA ARG A 176 9.65 -6.49 -19.45
C ARG A 176 8.51 -5.53 -19.08
N LYS A 177 7.53 -5.40 -19.97
CA LYS A 177 6.27 -4.70 -19.67
C LYS A 177 5.42 -5.56 -18.72
N GLY A 178 5.04 -5.01 -17.58
CA GLY A 178 4.10 -5.60 -16.61
C GLY A 178 4.19 -4.90 -15.25
#